data_AF-A0A8H4PPH0-F1
#
_entry.id   AF-A0A8H4PPH0-F1
#
_cell.length_a   1.000
_cell.length_b   1.000
_cell.length_c   1.000
_cell.angle_alpha   90.00
_cell.angle_beta   90.00
_cell.angle_gamma   90.00
#
_symmetry.space_group_name_H-M   'P 1'
#
loop_
_entity.id
_entity.type
_entity.pdbx_description
1 polymer ?
#
loop_
_entity_poly.entity_id
_entity_poly.type
_entity_poly.pdbx_seq_one_letter_code
_entity_poly.pdbx_strand_id
1 'polypeptide(L)'
;MAGDKMPSLYALDKPEDLKELMRQDRGDDCLSCTIVGNSAFFGLAGYSYLSGMSQLERQRAAILKSRSVFGMRSRQAGIVGISLGLAWMGLWRAFR
;
A
#
# COMPACT_ATOMS: atom_id res chain seq x y z
N MET A 1 -19.09 -9.68 -16.73
CA MET A 1 -20.23 -9.97 -17.63
C MET A 1 -21.14 -8.77 -17.60
N ALA A 2 -20.91 -7.80 -18.49
CA ALA A 2 -21.77 -6.62 -18.64
C ALA A 2 -23.02 -7.04 -19.43
N GLY A 3 -24.07 -7.42 -18.70
CA GLY A 3 -25.36 -7.77 -19.28
C GLY A 3 -26.14 -6.51 -19.63
N ASP A 4 -26.19 -6.23 -20.93
CA ASP A 4 -27.30 -5.66 -21.70
C ASP A 4 -28.41 -4.93 -20.92
N LYS A 5 -28.18 -3.66 -20.58
CA LYS A 5 -29.24 -2.65 -20.47
C LYS A 5 -28.84 -1.47 -21.33
N MET A 6 -29.22 -1.49 -22.61
CA MET A 6 -29.11 -0.33 -23.49
C MET A 6 -29.95 0.80 -22.86
N PRO A 7 -29.34 1.90 -22.39
CA PRO A 7 -30.09 3.00 -21.79
C PRO A 7 -30.98 3.65 -22.85
N SER A 8 -32.19 4.07 -22.47
CA SER A 8 -33.07 4.83 -23.36
C SER A 8 -32.43 6.17 -23.70
N LEU A 9 -32.70 6.71 -24.90
CA LEU A 9 -32.13 8.01 -25.33
C LEU A 9 -32.40 9.14 -24.33
N TYR A 10 -33.52 9.06 -23.60
CA TYR A 10 -33.90 10.00 -22.54
C TYR A 10 -32.94 9.96 -21.32
N ALA A 11 -32.32 8.83 -21.03
CA ALA A 11 -31.32 8.71 -19.96
C ALA A 11 -29.98 9.35 -20.34
N LEU A 12 -29.65 9.41 -21.63
CA LEU A 12 -28.42 10.03 -22.15
C LEU A 12 -28.51 11.56 -22.26
N ASP A 13 -29.72 12.09 -22.43
CA ASP A 13 -29.99 13.53 -22.63
C ASP A 13 -30.09 14.31 -21.31
N LYS A 14 -30.09 13.61 -20.17
CA LYS A 14 -30.11 14.23 -18.85
C LYS A 14 -28.67 14.52 -18.42
N PRO A 15 -28.33 15.75 -17.96
CA PRO A 15 -27.05 16.00 -17.34
C PRO A 15 -26.98 15.16 -16.06
N GLU A 16 -26.13 14.13 -16.05
CA GLU A 16 -25.89 13.35 -14.84
C GLU A 16 -25.26 14.24 -13.78
N ASP A 17 -25.67 14.03 -12.53
CA ASP A 17 -25.12 14.81 -11.42
C ASP A 17 -23.67 14.35 -11.17
N LEU A 18 -22.72 15.24 -11.52
CA LEU A 18 -21.30 14.98 -11.39
C LEU A 18 -20.90 14.59 -9.96
N LYS A 19 -21.59 15.09 -8.92
CA LYS A 19 -21.28 14.71 -7.53
C LYS A 19 -21.68 13.27 -7.25
N GLU A 20 -22.78 12.81 -7.81
CA GLU A 20 -23.26 11.44 -7.63
C GLU A 20 -22.32 10.45 -8.35
N LEU A 21 -21.93 10.78 -9.59
CA LEU A 21 -20.96 9.99 -10.36
C LEU A 21 -19.59 9.92 -9.68
N MET A 22 -19.05 11.06 -9.23
CA MET A 22 -17.79 11.06 -8.48
C MET A 22 -17.91 10.32 -7.14
N ARG A 23 -19.11 10.20 -6.55
CA ARG A 23 -19.32 9.46 -5.31
C ARG A 23 -19.38 7.96 -5.56
N GLN A 24 -19.90 7.54 -6.71
CA GLN A 24 -19.92 6.16 -7.16
C GLN A 24 -18.52 5.67 -7.54
N ASP A 25 -17.74 6.47 -8.28
CA ASP A 25 -16.37 6.13 -8.70
C ASP A 25 -15.31 6.22 -7.59
N ARG A 26 -15.61 6.84 -6.45
CA ARG A 26 -14.66 6.97 -5.32
C ARG A 26 -14.37 5.65 -4.61
N GLY A 27 -15.23 4.65 -4.76
CA GLY A 27 -15.13 3.37 -4.05
C GLY A 27 -14.12 2.41 -4.68
N ASP A 28 -14.04 2.41 -6.01
CA ASP A 28 -13.35 1.38 -6.78
C ASP A 28 -12.14 1.99 -7.51
N ASP A 29 -10.94 1.68 -7.03
CA ASP A 29 -9.73 1.98 -7.78
C ASP A 29 -9.75 1.18 -9.11
N CYS A 30 -9.44 1.85 -10.23
CA CYS A 30 -9.23 1.15 -11.50
C CYS A 30 -8.24 0.00 -11.33
N LEU A 31 -8.42 -1.10 -12.05
CA LEU A 31 -7.59 -2.32 -11.94
C LEU A 31 -6.08 -2.00 -12.04
N SER A 32 -5.71 -1.06 -12.91
CA SER A 32 -4.35 -0.53 -13.03
C SER A 32 -3.87 0.19 -11.76
N CYS A 33 -4.68 1.07 -11.18
CA CYS A 33 -4.39 1.79 -9.93
C CYS A 33 -4.25 0.85 -8.73
N THR A 34 -5.02 -0.24 -8.70
CA THR A 34 -4.92 -1.28 -7.69
C THR A 34 -3.60 -2.04 -7.82
N ILE A 35 -3.23 -2.47 -9.04
CA ILE A 35 -1.96 -3.17 -9.28
C ILE A 35 -0.78 -2.27 -8.91
N VAL A 36 -0.74 -1.04 -9.41
CA VAL A 36 0.36 -0.11 -9.16
C VAL A 36 0.46 0.22 -7.67
N GLY A 37 -0.65 0.59 -7.03
CA GLY A 37 -0.68 0.89 -5.60
C GLY A 37 -0.21 -0.28 -4.74
N ASN A 38 -0.74 -1.48 -4.99
CA ASN A 38 -0.37 -2.67 -4.21
C ASN A 38 1.10 -3.04 -4.46
N SER A 39 1.56 -3.02 -5.71
CA SER A 39 2.96 -3.31 -6.06
C SER A 39 3.93 -2.34 -5.37
N ALA A 40 3.57 -1.06 -5.24
CA ALA A 40 4.38 -0.07 -4.53
C ALA A 40 4.50 -0.40 -3.04
N PHE A 41 3.38 -0.71 -2.37
CA PHE A 41 3.40 -1.08 -0.95
C PHE A 41 4.18 -2.37 -0.68
N PHE A 42 3.99 -3.41 -1.49
CA PHE A 42 4.75 -4.66 -1.34
C PHE A 42 6.23 -4.49 -1.69
N GLY A 43 6.54 -3.72 -2.74
CA GLY A 43 7.91 -3.41 -3.14
C GLY A 43 8.66 -2.64 -2.04
N LEU A 44 8.02 -1.61 -1.46
CA LEU A 44 8.58 -0.88 -0.33
C LEU A 44 8.71 -1.76 0.91
N ALA A 45 7.73 -2.61 1.22
CA ALA A 45 7.79 -3.54 2.35
C ALA A 45 9.02 -4.45 2.26
N GLY A 46 9.21 -5.09 1.10
CA GLY A 46 10.34 -5.98 0.82
C GLY A 46 11.68 -5.22 0.82
N TYR A 47 11.73 -4.07 0.16
CA TYR A 47 12.93 -3.24 0.11
C TYR A 47 13.34 -2.75 1.50
N SER A 48 12.42 -2.24 2.31
CA SER A 48 12.68 -1.80 3.68
C SER A 48 13.20 -2.94 4.56
N TYR A 49 12.68 -4.16 4.38
CA TYR A 49 13.14 -5.31 5.15
C TYR A 49 14.58 -5.69 4.77
N LEU A 50 14.85 -5.91 3.48
CA LEU A 50 16.16 -6.36 3.00
C LEU A 50 17.24 -5.29 3.24
N SER A 51 16.96 -4.04 2.89
CA SER A 51 17.91 -2.93 3.06
C SER A 51 18.10 -2.57 4.53
N GLY A 52 17.04 -2.60 5.34
CA GLY A 52 17.11 -2.34 6.77
C GLY A 52 17.94 -3.39 7.50
N MET A 53 17.69 -4.67 7.22
CA MET A 53 18.42 -5.78 7.84
C MET A 53 19.90 -5.79 7.46
N SER A 54 20.22 -5.57 6.18
CA SER A 54 21.63 -5.51 5.73
C SER A 54 22.38 -4.31 6.30
N GLN A 55 21.73 -3.14 6.46
CA GLN A 55 22.32 -2.00 7.17
C GLN A 55 22.54 -2.31 8.65
N LEU A 56 21.61 -3.00 9.30
CA LEU A 56 21.72 -3.38 10.70
C LEU A 56 22.90 -4.32 10.94
N GLU A 57 23.09 -5.31 10.05
CA GLU A 57 24.20 -6.27 10.11
C GLU A 57 25.54 -5.58 9.93
N ARG A 58 25.67 -4.68 8.95
CA ARG A 58 26.90 -3.91 8.71
C ARG A 58 27.28 -3.04 9.90
N GLN A 59 26.28 -2.48 10.60
CA GLN A 59 26.51 -1.63 11.78
C GLN A 59 26.56 -2.42 13.10
N ARG A 60 26.41 -3.74 13.08
CA ARG A 60 26.30 -4.57 14.29
C ARG A 60 27.48 -4.38 15.24
N ALA A 61 28.71 -4.37 14.72
CA ALA A 61 29.93 -4.17 15.52
C ALA A 61 29.97 -2.78 16.18
N ALA A 62 29.55 -1.74 15.46
CA ALA A 62 29.46 -0.38 16.00
C ALA A 62 28.37 -0.24 17.07
N ILE A 63 27.23 -0.91 16.89
CA ILE A 63 26.10 -0.91 17.84
C ILE A 63 26.45 -1.67 19.12
N LEU A 64 27.17 -2.79 19.02
CA LEU A 64 27.64 -3.53 20.19
C LEU A 64 28.68 -2.72 20.99
N LYS A 65 29.52 -1.94 20.29
CA LYS A 65 30.52 -1.06 20.92
C LYS A 65 29.90 0.18 21.58
N SER A 66 28.76 0.69 21.09
CA SER A 66 28.18 1.96 21.54
C SER A 66 27.41 1.91 22.86
N ARG A 67 27.23 0.72 23.47
CA ARG A 67 26.55 0.52 24.77
C ARG A 67 25.18 1.25 24.86
N SER A 68 24.51 1.37 23.71
CA SER A 68 23.25 2.09 23.53
C SER A 68 22.10 1.43 24.29
N VAL A 69 21.25 2.24 24.94
CA VAL A 69 20.01 1.80 25.64
C VAL A 69 19.02 1.15 24.68
N PHE A 70 19.00 1.59 23.42
CA PHE A 70 18.28 0.94 22.33
C PHE A 70 19.20 -0.10 21.66
N GLY A 71 19.01 -1.37 22.02
CA GLY A 71 19.79 -2.49 21.50
C GLY A 71 19.48 -2.84 20.04
N MET A 72 20.16 -3.87 19.52
CA MET A 72 19.91 -4.43 18.18
C MET A 72 18.44 -4.80 17.96
N ARG A 73 17.80 -5.40 18.97
CA ARG A 73 16.42 -5.89 18.87
C ARG A 73 15.37 -4.80 18.63
N SER A 74 15.52 -3.62 19.25
CA SER A 74 14.56 -2.53 19.05
C SER A 74 14.65 -1.97 17.64
N ARG A 75 15.85 -1.86 17.08
CA ARG A 75 16.06 -1.43 15.69
C ARG A 75 15.52 -2.46 14.69
N GLN A 76 15.69 -3.74 14.99
CA GLN A 76 15.13 -4.84 14.20
C GLN A 76 13.60 -4.83 14.23
N ALA A 77 12.99 -4.63 15.40
CA ALA A 77 11.55 -4.50 15.55
C ALA A 77 10.98 -3.30 14.79
N GLY A 78 11.71 -2.18 14.73
CA GLY A 78 11.32 -1.01 13.92
C GLY A 78 11.25 -1.32 12.43
N ILE A 79 12.29 -1.96 11.87
CA ILE A 79 12.32 -2.37 10.46
C ILE A 79 11.18 -3.35 10.15
N VAL A 80 11.03 -4.38 10.98
CA VAL A 80 9.97 -5.38 10.83
C VAL A 80 8.59 -4.73 10.92
N GLY A 81 8.38 -3.80 11.87
CA GLY A 81 7.12 -3.08 12.04
C GLY A 81 6.76 -2.23 10.83
N ILE A 82 7.73 -1.49 10.26
CA ILE A 82 7.52 -0.69 9.04
C ILE A 82 7.19 -1.61 7.85
N SER A 83 7.98 -2.66 7.66
CA SER A 83 7.74 -3.61 6.55
C SER A 83 6.39 -4.31 6.67
N LEU A 84 6.00 -4.74 7.87
CA LEU A 84 4.68 -5.34 8.12
C LEU A 84 3.56 -4.32 7.90
N GLY A 85 3.73 -3.08 8.36
CA GLY A 85 2.75 -2.01 8.14
C GLY A 85 2.53 -1.73 6.66
N LEU A 86 3.60 -1.66 5.87
CA LEU A 86 3.53 -1.47 4.42
C LEU A 86 2.85 -2.66 3.73
N ALA A 87 3.24 -3.89 4.08
CA ALA A 87 2.62 -5.10 3.53
C ALA A 87 1.12 -5.17 3.89
N TRP A 88 0.76 -4.83 5.12
CA TRP A 88 -0.62 -4.80 5.59
C TRP A 88 -1.46 -3.77 4.83
N MET A 89 -0.94 -2.55 4.62
CA MET A 89 -1.64 -1.54 3.82
C MET A 89 -1.85 -1.98 2.37
N GLY A 90 -0.85 -2.63 1.76
CA GLY A 90 -0.98 -3.22 0.43
C GLY A 90 -2.02 -4.34 0.38
N LEU A 91 -2.06 -5.20 1.40
CA LEU A 91 -3.06 -6.27 1.50
C LEU A 91 -4.48 -5.69 1.69
N TRP A 92 -4.64 -4.74 2.61
CA TRP A 92 -5.93 -4.11 2.89
C TRP A 92 -6.51 -3.41 1.66
N ARG A 93 -5.67 -2.74 0.88
CA ARG A 93 -6.05 -2.12 -0.39
C ARG A 93 -6.40 -3.14 -1.49
N ALA A 94 -5.82 -4.34 -1.45
CA ALA A 94 -6.14 -5.41 -2.41
C ALA A 94 -7.46 -6.14 -2.11
N PHE A 95 -7.87 -6.19 -0.84
CA PHE A 95 -9.07 -6.91 -0.37
C PHE A 95 -10.28 -5.99 -0.09
N ARG A 96 -10.10 -4.68 -0.19
CA ARG A 96 -11.17 -3.69 -0.12
C ARG A 96 -11.87 -3.57 -1.47
#